data_AF-A0A7K0Z5Q7-F1
#
_entry.id   AF-A0A7K0Z5Q7-F1
#
_cell.length_a   1.000
_cell.length_b   1.000
_cell.length_c   1.000
_cell.angle_alpha   90.00
_cell.angle_beta   90.00
_cell.angle_gamma   90.00
#
_symmetry.space_group_name_H-M   'P 1'
#
loop_
_entity.id
_entity.type
_entity.pdbx_description
1 polymer ?
#
loop_
_entity_poly.entity_id
_entity_poly.type
_entity_poly.pdbx_seq_one_letter_code
_entity_poly.pdbx_strand_id
1 'polypeptide(L)'
;MRDAFHEDLDSINQTLVNMSTLVSGAMTNATKALLQPNLELAELVIAEDDKVDAIQHELDNKTLDVMARQQPVASDLRNLVTSLRMSADFERMGDFAHHVARIARMRYPQGAVPAELVPTIQAMGDVAVALIDKVTGLLQSRDINVALEIERDDDEMDRLHRKL
;
A
#
# COMPACT_ATOMS: atom_id res chain seq x y z
N MET A 1 -27.86 0.35 -19.52
CA MET A 1 -26.98 1.21 -20.37
C MET A 1 -25.88 1.91 -19.56
N ARG A 2 -25.97 1.99 -18.22
CA ARG A 2 -24.84 2.37 -17.33
C ARG A 2 -24.15 1.18 -16.66
N ASP A 3 -24.63 -0.03 -16.90
CA ASP A 3 -24.19 -1.25 -16.22
C ASP A 3 -22.71 -1.52 -16.50
N ALA A 4 -22.29 -1.43 -17.77
CA ALA A 4 -20.89 -1.58 -18.16
C ALA A 4 -19.96 -0.52 -17.52
N PHE A 5 -20.44 0.71 -17.30
CA PHE A 5 -19.65 1.74 -16.62
C PHE A 5 -19.47 1.42 -15.13
N HIS A 6 -20.55 0.95 -14.47
CA HIS A 6 -20.46 0.54 -13.07
C HIS A 6 -19.60 -0.72 -12.90
N GLU A 7 -19.65 -1.67 -13.83
CA GLU A 7 -18.74 -2.82 -13.87
C GLU A 7 -17.27 -2.38 -14.02
N ASP A 8 -17.00 -1.38 -14.88
CA ASP A 8 -15.67 -0.80 -15.02
C ASP A 8 -15.19 -0.13 -13.71
N LEU A 9 -16.05 0.62 -13.03
CA LEU A 9 -15.76 1.24 -11.72
C LEU A 9 -15.49 0.20 -10.64
N ASP A 10 -16.31 -0.85 -10.56
CA ASP A 10 -16.15 -1.91 -9.57
C ASP A 10 -14.86 -2.70 -9.81
N SER A 11 -14.50 -2.93 -11.08
CA SER A 11 -13.24 -3.56 -11.43
C SER A 11 -12.01 -2.69 -11.08
N ILE A 12 -12.08 -1.37 -11.29
CA ILE A 12 -11.02 -0.45 -10.84
C ILE A 12 -10.88 -0.50 -9.31
N ASN A 13 -12.00 -0.47 -8.59
CA ASN A 13 -11.99 -0.57 -7.12
C ASN A 13 -11.40 -1.91 -6.63
N GLN A 14 -11.77 -3.02 -7.27
CA GLN A 14 -11.20 -4.33 -6.94
C GLN A 14 -9.70 -4.38 -7.19
N THR A 15 -9.21 -3.69 -8.22
CA THR A 15 -7.77 -3.59 -8.50
C THR A 15 -7.06 -2.81 -7.41
N LEU A 16 -7.63 -1.71 -6.92
CA LEU A 16 -7.09 -0.97 -5.76
C LEU A 16 -7.01 -1.83 -4.50
N VAL A 17 -8.06 -2.62 -4.21
CA VAL A 17 -8.07 -3.57 -3.08
C VAL A 17 -6.96 -4.62 -3.22
N ASN A 18 -6.71 -5.10 -4.44
CA ASN A 18 -5.64 -6.06 -4.69
C ASN A 18 -4.26 -5.41 -4.47
N MET A 19 -4.05 -4.19 -4.98
CA MET A 19 -2.81 -3.44 -4.77
C MET A 19 -2.55 -3.20 -3.28
N SER A 20 -3.55 -2.74 -2.53
CA SER A 20 -3.39 -2.46 -1.10
C SER A 20 -3.06 -3.72 -0.31
N THR A 21 -3.64 -4.87 -0.67
CA THR A 21 -3.32 -6.17 -0.06
C THR A 21 -1.88 -6.60 -0.33
N LEU A 22 -1.40 -6.43 -1.57
CA LEU A 22 -0.01 -6.75 -1.95
C LEU A 22 0.98 -5.88 -1.18
N VAL A 23 0.72 -4.58 -1.11
CA VAL A 23 1.56 -3.60 -0.39
C VAL A 23 1.58 -3.88 1.12
N SER A 24 0.43 -4.24 1.72
CA SER A 24 0.36 -4.67 3.13
C SER A 24 1.26 -5.89 3.40
N GLY A 25 1.18 -6.89 2.52
CA GLY A 25 2.04 -8.07 2.56
C GLY A 25 3.52 -7.74 2.39
N ALA A 26 3.85 -6.86 1.43
CA ALA A 26 5.21 -6.41 1.19
C ALA A 26 5.79 -5.69 2.41
N MET A 27 5.04 -4.77 3.02
CA MET A 27 5.47 -4.04 4.23
C MET A 27 5.68 -4.98 5.43
N THR A 28 4.76 -5.94 5.60
CA THR A 28 4.88 -6.99 6.63
C THR A 28 6.18 -7.79 6.46
N ASN A 29 6.44 -8.24 5.23
CA ASN A 29 7.60 -9.06 4.91
C ASN A 29 8.91 -8.27 5.00
N ALA A 30 8.91 -7.02 4.53
CA ALA A 30 10.05 -6.12 4.61
C ALA A 30 10.44 -5.84 6.07
N THR A 31 9.45 -5.56 6.92
CA THR A 31 9.66 -5.35 8.36
C THR A 31 10.25 -6.60 9.02
N LYS A 32 9.70 -7.79 8.73
CA LYS A 32 10.23 -9.06 9.24
C LYS A 32 11.67 -9.30 8.80
N ALA A 33 11.98 -9.07 7.53
CA ALA A 33 13.34 -9.23 6.98
C ALA A 33 14.33 -8.21 7.57
N LEU A 34 13.87 -7.01 7.91
CA LEU A 34 14.70 -5.98 8.54
C LEU A 34 15.07 -6.34 9.98
N LEU A 35 14.10 -6.87 10.74
CA LEU A 35 14.26 -7.19 12.16
C LEU A 35 14.95 -8.54 12.40
N GLN A 36 14.75 -9.50 11.49
CA GLN A 36 15.34 -10.83 11.54
C GLN A 36 16.19 -11.03 10.29
N PRO A 37 17.48 -11.39 10.37
CA PRO A 37 18.34 -11.56 9.20
C PRO A 37 17.84 -12.65 8.24
N ASN A 38 16.89 -12.30 7.37
CA ASN A 38 16.19 -13.21 6.48
C ASN A 38 16.35 -12.72 5.03
N LEU A 39 17.38 -13.24 4.38
CA LEU A 39 17.73 -12.89 3.00
C LEU A 39 16.64 -13.30 2.02
N GLU A 40 16.04 -14.48 2.19
CA GLU A 40 14.99 -15.00 1.29
C GLU A 40 13.78 -14.07 1.28
N LEU A 41 13.36 -13.60 2.46
CA LEU A 41 12.21 -12.70 2.58
C LEU A 41 12.50 -11.31 2.01
N ALA A 42 13.73 -10.82 2.18
CA ALA A 42 14.15 -9.55 1.57
C ALA A 42 14.14 -9.62 0.03
N GLU A 43 14.70 -10.69 -0.55
CA GLU A 43 14.69 -10.88 -2.01
C GLU A 43 13.29 -11.09 -2.56
N LEU A 44 12.40 -11.76 -1.82
CA LEU A 44 11.00 -11.90 -2.19
C LEU A 44 10.33 -10.53 -2.33
N VAL A 45 10.47 -9.64 -1.33
CA VAL A 45 9.87 -8.30 -1.39
C VAL A 45 10.43 -7.50 -2.58
N ILE A 46 11.75 -7.54 -2.78
CA ILE A 46 12.41 -6.86 -3.91
C ILE A 46 11.87 -7.35 -5.25
N ALA A 47 11.65 -8.66 -5.41
CA ALA A 47 11.18 -9.25 -6.66
C ALA A 47 9.68 -9.06 -6.92
N GLU A 48 8.87 -8.90 -5.87
CA GLU A 48 7.42 -8.69 -5.99
C GLU A 48 7.05 -7.23 -6.26
N ASP A 49 7.97 -6.27 -6.10
CA ASP A 49 7.76 -4.84 -6.32
C ASP A 49 7.32 -4.52 -7.75
N ASP A 50 7.99 -5.09 -8.75
CA ASP A 50 7.65 -4.96 -10.19
C ASP A 50 6.17 -5.34 -10.48
N LYS A 51 5.56 -6.20 -9.66
CA LYS A 51 4.16 -6.57 -9.83
C LYS A 51 3.22 -5.45 -9.41
N VAL A 52 3.57 -4.69 -8.36
CA VAL A 52 2.78 -3.54 -7.92
C VAL A 52 2.79 -2.47 -9.01
N ASP A 53 3.95 -2.20 -9.61
CA ASP A 53 4.12 -1.28 -10.74
C ASP A 53 3.28 -1.70 -11.94
N ALA A 54 3.33 -2.98 -12.31
CA ALA A 54 2.55 -3.51 -13.42
C ALA A 54 1.04 -3.32 -13.21
N ILE A 55 0.55 -3.58 -11.99
CA ILE A 55 -0.87 -3.40 -11.65
C ILE A 55 -1.24 -1.92 -11.64
N GLN A 56 -0.36 -1.04 -11.15
CA GLN A 56 -0.54 0.42 -11.16
C GLN A 56 -0.73 0.93 -12.59
N HIS A 57 0.16 0.52 -13.50
CA HIS A 57 0.09 0.89 -14.92
C HIS A 57 -1.18 0.34 -15.61
N GLU A 58 -1.58 -0.89 -15.30
CA GLU A 58 -2.82 -1.47 -15.84
C GLU A 58 -4.06 -0.69 -15.38
N LEU A 59 -4.12 -0.37 -14.09
CA LEU A 59 -5.21 0.41 -13.49
C LEU A 59 -5.30 1.80 -14.10
N ASP A 60 -4.16 2.48 -14.26
CA ASP A 60 -4.09 3.82 -14.83
C ASP A 60 -4.59 3.84 -16.28
N ASN A 61 -4.12 2.89 -17.10
CA ASN A 61 -4.56 2.73 -18.49
C ASN A 61 -6.06 2.45 -18.59
N LYS A 62 -6.58 1.54 -17.76
CA LYS A 62 -8.01 1.23 -17.71
C LYS A 62 -8.83 2.45 -17.30
N THR A 63 -8.37 3.18 -16.29
CA THR A 63 -9.07 4.36 -15.78
C THR A 63 -9.14 5.47 -16.84
N LEU A 64 -8.04 5.71 -17.57
CA LEU A 64 -8.00 6.67 -18.67
C LEU A 64 -8.91 6.26 -19.84
N ASP A 65 -8.93 4.98 -20.20
CA ASP A 65 -9.82 4.45 -21.23
C ASP A 65 -11.30 4.64 -20.86
N VAL A 66 -11.68 4.37 -19.60
CA VAL A 66 -13.04 4.59 -19.10
C VAL A 66 -13.40 6.08 -19.16
N MET A 67 -12.51 6.98 -18.74
CA MET A 67 -12.74 8.43 -18.85
C MET A 67 -12.97 8.86 -20.29
N ALA A 68 -12.16 8.36 -21.23
CA ALA A 68 -12.24 8.70 -22.64
C ALA A 68 -13.53 8.18 -23.30
N ARG A 69 -13.92 6.93 -23.01
CA ARG A 69 -15.12 6.30 -23.60
C ARG A 69 -16.42 6.84 -23.02
N GLN A 70 -16.47 7.12 -21.71
CA GLN A 70 -17.72 7.38 -21.00
C GLN A 70 -17.95 8.86 -20.67
N GLN A 71 -16.91 9.70 -20.77
CA GLN A 71 -16.96 11.14 -20.46
C GLN A 71 -17.68 11.45 -19.13
N PRO A 72 -17.27 10.81 -18.01
CA PRO A 72 -17.95 10.93 -16.73
C PRO A 72 -17.84 12.36 -16.17
N VAL A 73 -18.81 12.74 -15.34
CA VAL A 73 -18.88 14.08 -14.74
C VAL A 73 -19.11 14.00 -13.24
N ALA A 74 -18.86 15.11 -12.54
CA ALA A 74 -19.14 15.28 -11.10
C ALA A 74 -18.57 14.14 -10.24
N SER A 75 -19.44 13.33 -9.62
CA SER A 75 -19.04 12.23 -8.72
C SER A 75 -18.23 11.16 -9.43
N ASP A 76 -18.63 10.81 -10.64
CA ASP A 76 -18.04 9.69 -11.38
C ASP A 76 -16.62 10.03 -11.82
N LEU A 77 -16.41 11.26 -12.29
CA LEU A 77 -15.08 11.76 -12.62
C LEU A 77 -14.20 11.84 -11.37
N ARG A 78 -14.75 12.32 -10.24
CA ARG A 78 -14.02 12.39 -8.97
C ARG A 78 -13.58 11.00 -8.51
N ASN A 79 -14.43 9.99 -8.63
CA ASN A 79 -14.08 8.63 -8.24
C ASN A 79 -12.89 8.11 -9.05
N LEU A 80 -12.93 8.25 -10.38
CA LEU A 80 -11.84 7.80 -11.25
C LEU A 80 -10.53 8.56 -11.00
N VAL A 81 -10.59 9.89 -10.81
CA VAL A 81 -9.39 10.68 -10.47
C VAL A 81 -8.83 10.28 -9.11
N THR A 82 -9.68 10.01 -8.12
CA THR A 82 -9.24 9.51 -6.81
C THR A 82 -8.58 8.14 -6.95
N SER A 83 -9.12 7.24 -7.78
CA SER A 83 -8.50 5.93 -8.04
C SER A 83 -7.08 6.04 -8.60
N LEU A 84 -6.82 6.96 -9.53
CA LEU A 84 -5.47 7.24 -10.05
C LEU A 84 -4.51 7.76 -8.97
N ARG A 85 -5.02 8.57 -8.03
CA ARG A 85 -4.18 9.07 -6.92
C ARG A 85 -3.85 7.96 -5.94
N MET A 86 -4.84 7.13 -5.61
CA MET A 86 -4.65 6.00 -4.71
C MET A 86 -3.73 4.94 -5.30
N SER A 87 -3.81 4.65 -6.61
CA SER A 87 -2.89 3.70 -7.26
C SER A 87 -1.44 4.15 -7.13
N ALA A 88 -1.16 5.43 -7.37
CA ALA A 88 0.17 6.02 -7.19
C ALA A 88 0.65 6.04 -5.72
N ASP A 89 -0.26 6.26 -4.76
CA ASP A 89 0.09 6.19 -3.34
C ASP A 89 0.40 4.74 -2.92
N PHE A 90 -0.34 3.74 -3.42
CA PHE A 90 -0.03 2.32 -3.15
C PHE A 90 1.29 1.87 -3.77
N GLU A 91 1.60 2.28 -4.99
CA GLU A 91 2.90 2.00 -5.61
C GLU A 91 4.05 2.57 -4.78
N ARG A 92 3.95 3.84 -4.36
CA ARG A 92 4.96 4.45 -3.49
C ARG A 92 5.16 3.70 -2.16
N MET A 93 4.08 3.15 -1.61
CA MET A 93 4.16 2.33 -0.39
C MET A 93 4.84 0.97 -0.65
N GLY A 94 4.65 0.38 -1.83
CA GLY A 94 5.42 -0.78 -2.31
C GLY A 94 6.90 -0.46 -2.40
N ASP A 95 7.24 0.65 -3.06
CA ASP A 95 8.59 1.21 -3.16
C ASP A 95 9.29 1.37 -1.81
N PHE A 96 8.56 1.85 -0.79
CA PHE A 96 9.10 1.96 0.56
C PHE A 96 9.35 0.59 1.20
N ALA A 97 8.47 -0.40 1.00
CA ALA A 97 8.70 -1.77 1.44
C ALA A 97 9.93 -2.37 0.75
N HIS A 98 10.08 -2.14 -0.56
CA HIS A 98 11.27 -2.52 -1.33
C HIS A 98 12.54 -1.88 -0.75
N HIS A 99 12.54 -0.58 -0.45
CA HIS A 99 13.69 0.07 0.19
C HIS A 99 14.06 -0.54 1.54
N VAL A 100 13.07 -0.84 2.39
CA VAL A 100 13.30 -1.53 3.67
C VAL A 100 13.93 -2.91 3.46
N ALA A 101 13.42 -3.68 2.50
CA ALA A 101 13.95 -5.00 2.15
C ALA A 101 15.39 -4.92 1.61
N ARG A 102 15.73 -3.90 0.83
CA ARG A 102 17.10 -3.67 0.35
C ARG A 102 18.08 -3.41 1.49
N ILE A 103 17.65 -2.69 2.53
CA ILE A 103 18.47 -2.47 3.74
C ILE A 103 18.70 -3.79 4.46
N ALA A 104 17.65 -4.59 4.63
CA ALA A 104 17.75 -5.93 5.23
C ALA A 104 18.75 -6.82 4.48
N ARG A 105 18.62 -6.92 3.16
CA ARG A 105 19.55 -7.68 2.29
C ARG A 105 20.99 -7.22 2.44
N MET A 106 21.22 -5.91 2.45
CA MET A 106 22.57 -5.33 2.51
C MET A 106 23.28 -5.64 3.83
N ARG A 107 22.53 -5.80 4.92
CA ARG A 107 23.08 -6.03 6.27
C ARG A 107 23.28 -7.51 6.58
N TYR A 108 22.64 -8.40 5.84
CA TYR A 108 22.79 -9.85 6.01
C TYR A 108 24.27 -10.29 5.99
N PRO A 109 24.72 -11.21 6.88
CA PRO A 109 23.93 -11.97 7.86
C PRO A 109 23.72 -11.25 9.20
N GLN A 110 24.14 -9.99 9.33
CA GLN A 110 23.91 -9.20 10.55
C GLN A 110 22.49 -8.62 10.56
N GLY A 111 21.99 -8.29 11.75
CA GLY A 111 20.75 -7.52 11.88
C GLY A 111 20.95 -6.09 11.40
N ALA A 112 19.93 -5.52 10.76
CA ALA A 112 19.98 -4.13 10.30
C ALA A 112 19.67 -3.11 11.42
N VAL A 113 18.96 -3.55 12.46
CA VAL A 113 18.44 -2.71 13.54
C VAL A 113 19.17 -3.02 14.85
N PRO A 114 19.66 -2.01 15.59
CA PRO A 114 20.19 -2.18 16.94
C PRO A 114 19.18 -2.84 17.87
N ALA A 115 19.63 -3.69 18.79
CA ALA A 115 18.75 -4.50 19.65
C ALA A 115 17.79 -3.65 20.48
N GLU A 116 18.23 -2.47 20.92
CA GLU A 116 17.44 -1.50 21.67
C GLU A 116 16.32 -0.83 20.86
N LEU A 117 16.43 -0.78 19.53
CA LEU A 117 15.45 -0.17 18.64
C LEU A 117 14.46 -1.18 18.03
N VAL A 118 14.72 -2.48 18.13
CA VAL A 118 13.86 -3.55 17.59
C VAL A 118 12.39 -3.39 18.01
N PRO A 119 12.03 -3.15 19.29
CA PRO A 119 10.64 -2.99 19.68
C PRO A 119 9.96 -1.78 19.02
N THR A 120 10.70 -0.67 18.85
CA THR A 120 10.16 0.55 18.22
C THR A 120 9.91 0.32 16.73
N ILE A 121 10.88 -0.28 16.02
CA ILE A 121 10.75 -0.54 14.58
C ILE A 121 9.68 -1.61 14.29
N GLN A 122 9.54 -2.64 15.14
CA GLN A 122 8.43 -3.60 15.04
C GLN A 122 7.08 -2.88 15.17
N ALA A 123 6.92 -2.03 16.18
CA ALA A 123 5.68 -1.28 16.38
C ALA A 123 5.38 -0.35 15.20
N MET A 124 6.39 0.29 14.60
CA MET A 124 6.20 1.12 13.40
C MET A 124 5.70 0.28 12.22
N GLY A 125 6.29 -0.89 11.99
CA GLY A 125 5.83 -1.81 10.95
C GLY A 125 4.39 -2.29 11.19
N ASP A 126 4.04 -2.61 12.43
CA ASP A 126 2.68 -3.04 12.80
C ASP A 126 1.66 -1.91 12.56
N VAL A 127 1.99 -0.66 12.88
CA VAL A 127 1.15 0.51 12.61
C VAL A 127 0.97 0.72 11.11
N ALA A 128 2.05 0.67 10.34
CA ALA A 128 1.98 0.84 8.89
C ALA A 128 1.06 -0.21 8.23
N VAL A 129 1.19 -1.48 8.62
CA VAL A 129 0.33 -2.57 8.14
C VAL A 129 -1.12 -2.35 8.56
N ALA A 130 -1.36 -1.99 9.82
CA ALA A 130 -2.72 -1.74 10.31
C ALA A 130 -3.41 -0.59 9.56
N LEU A 131 -2.69 0.48 9.22
CA LEU A 131 -3.23 1.59 8.43
C LEU A 131 -3.56 1.14 6.99
N ILE A 132 -2.69 0.37 6.34
CA ILE A 132 -2.96 -0.19 4.99
C ILE A 132 -4.19 -1.10 5.00
N ASP A 133 -4.31 -1.97 6.00
CA ASP A 133 -5.43 -2.89 6.13
C ASP A 133 -6.75 -2.15 6.38
N LYS A 134 -6.73 -1.05 7.15
CA LYS A 134 -7.89 -0.17 7.32
C LYS A 134 -8.29 0.52 6.02
N VAL A 135 -7.33 1.04 5.24
CA VAL A 135 -7.60 1.60 3.91
C VAL A 135 -8.19 0.53 2.98
N THR A 136 -7.68 -0.70 3.03
CA THR A 136 -8.21 -1.84 2.28
C THR A 136 -9.67 -2.12 2.66
N GLY A 137 -9.98 -2.15 3.96
CA GLY A 137 -11.34 -2.31 4.47
C GLY A 137 -12.27 -1.17 4.09
N LEU A 138 -11.77 0.08 4.05
CA LEU A 138 -12.50 1.25 3.58
C LEU A 138 -12.86 1.13 2.09
N LEU A 139 -11.94 0.66 1.25
CA LEU A 139 -12.19 0.45 -0.20
C LEU A 139 -13.29 -0.58 -0.46
N GLN A 140 -13.38 -1.61 0.38
CA GLN A 140 -14.38 -2.67 0.29
C GLN A 140 -15.75 -2.24 0.87
N SER A 141 -15.75 -1.61 2.04
CA SER A 141 -16.99 -1.28 2.78
C SER A 141 -17.60 0.07 2.41
N ARG A 142 -16.77 1.02 1.93
CA ARG A 142 -17.11 2.44 1.74
C ARG A 142 -17.58 3.15 3.02
N ASP A 143 -17.21 2.63 4.20
CA ASP A 143 -17.54 3.27 5.48
C ASP A 143 -16.62 4.46 5.77
N ILE A 144 -17.13 5.66 5.53
CA ILE A 144 -16.38 6.91 5.72
C ILE A 144 -15.91 7.16 7.16
N ASN A 145 -16.49 6.49 8.17
CA ASN A 145 -16.03 6.64 9.55
C ASN A 145 -14.63 6.06 9.74
N VAL A 146 -14.26 5.04 8.96
CA VAL A 146 -12.92 4.44 8.99
C VAL A 146 -11.86 5.47 8.59
N ALA A 147 -12.17 6.41 7.69
CA ALA A 147 -11.23 7.46 7.30
C ALA A 147 -10.80 8.36 8.47
N LEU A 148 -11.72 8.66 9.39
CA LEU A 148 -11.42 9.44 10.61
C LEU A 148 -10.56 8.66 11.59
N GLU A 149 -10.72 7.34 11.64
CA GLU A 149 -9.86 6.49 12.47
C GLU A 149 -8.44 6.41 11.93
N ILE A 150 -8.28 6.31 10.61
CA ILE A 150 -6.96 6.26 9.95
C ILE A 150 -6.13 7.51 10.30
N GLU A 151 -6.73 8.70 10.22
CA GLU A 151 -6.05 9.95 10.57
C GLU A 151 -5.54 9.95 12.02
N ARG A 152 -6.37 9.51 12.97
CA ARG A 152 -5.97 9.44 14.38
C ARG A 152 -4.91 8.38 14.63
N ASP A 153 -5.02 7.23 13.96
CA ASP A 153 -4.12 6.11 14.20
C ASP A 153 -2.71 6.36 13.59
N ASP A 154 -2.60 7.27 12.60
CA ASP A 154 -1.31 7.74 12.05
C ASP A 154 -0.47 8.52 13.09
N ASP A 155 -1.11 9.20 14.06
CA ASP A 155 -0.40 9.87 15.16
C ASP A 155 0.51 8.90 15.97
N GLU A 156 0.18 7.61 15.98
CA GLU A 156 1.00 6.60 16.65
C GLU A 156 2.34 6.38 15.93
N MET A 157 2.38 6.45 14.60
CA MET A 157 3.62 6.39 13.82
C MET A 157 4.54 7.56 14.19
N ASP A 158 3.97 8.76 14.24
CA ASP A 158 4.67 9.99 14.66
C ASP A 158 5.24 9.86 16.08
N ARG A 159 4.45 9.31 17.01
CA ARG A 159 4.87 9.10 18.40
C ARG A 159 6.03 8.10 18.49
N LEU A 160 6.02 7.04 17.68
CA LEU A 160 7.11 6.05 17.63
C LEU A 160 8.37 6.64 17.01
N HIS A 161 8.23 7.39 15.91
CA HIS A 161 9.36 8.04 15.24
C HIS A 161 10.11 9.00 16.16
N ARG A 162 9.42 9.74 17.05
CA ARG A 162 10.05 10.63 18.05
C ARG A 162 10.89 9.92 19.12
N LYS A 163 10.84 8.58 19.20
CA LYS A 163 11.64 7.77 20.15
C LYS A 163 12.94 7.26 19.55
N LEU A 164 13.14 7.41 18.24
CA LEU A 164 14.40 7.14 17.55
C LEU A 164 15.41 8.26 17.81
#